data_AF-A0A497QM73-F1
#
_entry.id   AF-A0A497QM73-F1
#
_cell.length_a   1.000
_cell.length_b   1.000
_cell.length_c   1.000
_cell.angle_alpha   90.00
_cell.angle_beta   90.00
_cell.angle_gamma   90.00
#
_symmetry.space_group_name_H-M   'P 1'
#
loop_
_entity.id
_entity.type
_entity.pdbx_description
1 polymer ?
#
loop_
_entity_poly.entity_id
_entity_poly.type
_entity_poly.pdbx_seq_one_letter_code
_entity_poly.pdbx_strand_id
1 'polypeptide(L)'
;AAKALDIFTNLEKLVIVTHSYGFVKPGENEFDPELLGLLKKKNVAVLTTTHAFAGVDRAIRRKLGTWKFAELVAEVYRTFGQGTKVCAEIVLMAADAGLIPIDQDVLAVGGTGRGADTVWQISPANSFNFLDLKMNKCLCKPIF
;
A
#
# COMPACT_ATOMS: atom_id res chain seq x y z
N ALA A 1 -4.70 1.51 10.75
CA ALA A 1 -4.59 2.97 10.98
C ALA A 1 -4.71 3.32 12.46
N ALA A 2 -5.88 3.21 13.12
CA ALA A 2 -6.04 3.56 14.54
C ALA A 2 -5.00 2.90 15.46
N LYS A 3 -4.90 1.56 15.44
CA LYS A 3 -3.88 0.81 16.21
C LYS A 3 -2.43 1.24 15.93
N ALA A 4 -2.14 1.74 14.72
CA ALA A 4 -0.79 2.18 14.39
C ALA A 4 -0.42 3.45 15.17
N LEU A 5 -1.38 4.33 15.47
CA LEU A 5 -1.15 5.50 16.31
C LEU A 5 -0.81 5.14 17.76
N ASP A 6 -1.37 4.03 18.26
CA ASP A 6 -1.14 3.58 19.63
C ASP A 6 0.21 2.86 19.77
N ILE A 7 0.63 2.13 18.74
CA ILE A 7 1.87 1.35 18.72
C ILE A 7 3.08 2.23 18.37
N PHE A 8 2.93 3.10 17.36
CA PHE A 8 4.02 3.89 16.81
C PHE A 8 3.96 5.33 17.32
N THR A 9 4.35 5.53 18.57
CA THR A 9 4.31 6.84 19.23
C THR A 9 5.56 7.68 18.98
N ASN A 10 6.70 7.04 18.67
CA ASN A 10 8.02 7.67 18.50
C ASN A 10 8.61 7.36 17.11
N LEU A 11 7.88 7.68 16.04
CA LEU A 11 8.39 7.62 14.67
C LEU A 11 8.58 9.03 14.12
N GLU A 12 9.64 9.22 13.32
CA GLU A 12 9.86 10.45 12.57
C GLU A 12 8.72 10.70 11.57
N LYS A 13 8.23 9.64 10.91
CA LYS A 13 7.18 9.72 9.91
C LYS A 13 6.32 8.47 9.87
N LEU A 14 5.00 8.67 9.84
CA LEU A 14 4.02 7.63 9.60
C LEU A 14 3.15 8.04 8.41
N VAL A 15 2.99 7.14 7.45
CA VAL A 15 2.11 7.32 6.28
C VAL A 15 1.06 6.21 6.28
N ILE A 16 -0.21 6.60 6.24
CA ILE A 16 -1.33 5.67 6.12
C ILE A 16 -1.83 5.70 4.68
N VAL A 17 -1.70 4.58 3.97
CA VAL A 17 -2.25 4.41 2.62
C VAL A 17 -3.60 3.70 2.71
N THR A 18 -4.63 4.26 2.09
CA THR A 18 -6.00 3.72 2.08
C THR A 18 -6.34 3.18 0.70
N HIS A 19 -7.47 2.47 0.60
CA HIS A 19 -8.04 2.14 -0.70
C HIS A 19 -8.36 3.40 -1.51
N SER A 20 -8.32 3.28 -2.84
CA SER A 20 -8.71 4.35 -3.75
C SER A 20 -10.16 4.77 -3.54
N TYR A 21 -10.47 6.05 -3.78
CA TYR A 21 -11.86 6.50 -3.86
C TYR A 21 -12.62 5.66 -4.89
N GLY A 22 -13.84 5.24 -4.56
CA GLY A 22 -14.63 4.37 -5.45
C GLY A 22 -14.36 2.87 -5.33
N PHE A 23 -13.51 2.42 -4.40
CA PHE A 23 -13.07 1.01 -4.35
C PHE A 23 -14.21 0.02 -4.07
N VAL A 24 -15.07 0.32 -3.07
CA VAL A 24 -16.25 -0.50 -2.73
C VAL A 24 -17.48 -0.04 -3.49
N LYS A 25 -17.75 1.28 -3.49
CA LYS A 25 -18.88 1.90 -4.20
C LYS A 25 -18.40 3.11 -4.98
N PRO A 26 -18.86 3.32 -6.23
CA PRO A 26 -18.48 4.48 -7.03
C PRO A 26 -18.74 5.79 -6.30
N GLY A 27 -17.76 6.69 -6.26
CA GLY A 27 -17.92 8.01 -5.66
C GLY A 27 -17.94 8.02 -4.12
N GLU A 28 -17.56 6.92 -3.45
CA GLU A 28 -17.47 6.88 -1.99
C GLU A 28 -16.07 6.46 -1.52
N ASN A 29 -15.68 6.93 -0.32
CA ASN A 29 -14.51 6.42 0.41
C ASN A 29 -15.00 5.63 1.62
N GLU A 30 -14.46 4.44 1.84
CA GLU A 30 -14.79 3.60 3.00
C GLU A 30 -13.97 3.95 4.25
N PHE A 31 -13.00 4.85 4.13
CA PHE A 31 -12.17 5.26 5.25
C PHE A 31 -12.95 6.16 6.22
N ASP A 32 -12.91 5.79 7.50
CA ASP A 32 -13.63 6.48 8.58
C ASP A 32 -13.26 7.99 8.65
N PRO A 33 -14.24 8.90 8.44
CA PRO A 33 -14.02 10.35 8.51
C PRO A 33 -13.54 10.84 9.88
N GLU A 34 -13.99 10.23 10.98
CA GLU A 34 -13.58 10.61 12.33
C GLU A 34 -12.12 10.26 12.56
N LEU A 35 -11.73 9.04 12.19
CA LEU A 35 -10.33 8.59 12.23
C LEU A 35 -9.44 9.42 11.30
N LEU A 36 -9.92 9.82 10.12
CA LEU A 36 -9.20 10.73 9.23
C LEU A 36 -8.95 12.08 9.91
N GLY A 37 -9.95 12.62 10.60
CA GLY A 37 -9.81 13.85 11.40
C GLY A 37 -8.77 13.70 12.51
N LEU A 38 -8.77 12.56 13.21
CA LEU A 38 -7.79 12.26 14.25
C LEU A 38 -6.36 12.16 13.70
N LEU A 39 -6.17 11.46 12.58
CA LEU A 39 -4.86 11.31 11.92
C LEU A 39 -4.30 12.67 11.48
N LYS A 40 -5.14 13.52 10.88
CA LYS A 40 -4.75 14.89 10.51
C LYS A 40 -4.34 15.73 11.71
N LYS A 41 -5.09 15.66 12.82
CA LYS A 41 -4.74 16.37 14.08
C LYS A 41 -3.40 15.92 14.65
N LYS A 42 -3.02 14.65 14.45
CA LYS A 42 -1.73 14.08 14.84
C LYS A 42 -0.63 14.26 13.77
N ASN A 43 -0.88 15.07 12.74
CA ASN A 43 0.05 15.33 11.64
C ASN A 43 0.52 14.06 10.90
N VAL A 44 -0.34 13.03 10.84
CA VAL A 44 -0.08 11.79 10.11
C VAL A 44 -0.59 11.93 8.68
N ALA A 45 0.28 11.66 7.70
CA ALA A 45 -0.08 11.70 6.29
C ALA A 45 -1.04 10.55 5.96
N VAL A 46 -2.16 10.87 5.29
CA VAL A 46 -3.11 9.87 4.79
C VAL A 46 -3.19 9.98 3.27
N LEU A 47 -2.84 8.91 2.57
CA LEU A 47 -2.85 8.83 1.12
C LEU A 47 -4.00 7.97 0.64
N THR A 48 -4.89 8.58 -0.15
CA THR A 48 -5.95 7.89 -0.91
C THR A 48 -5.65 8.15 -2.38
N THR A 49 -5.22 7.12 -3.12
CA THR A 49 -4.90 7.24 -4.56
C THR A 49 -5.16 5.93 -5.28
N THR A 50 -5.01 5.91 -6.60
CA THR A 50 -5.09 4.71 -7.43
C THR A 50 -4.05 3.67 -6.97
N HIS A 51 -4.48 2.41 -6.87
CA HIS A 51 -3.59 1.31 -6.52
C HIS A 51 -2.55 1.09 -7.62
N ALA A 52 -1.26 1.07 -7.27
CA ALA A 52 -0.16 1.03 -8.25
C ALA A 52 -0.17 -0.22 -9.15
N PHE A 53 -0.62 -1.37 -8.64
CA PHE A 53 -0.78 -2.58 -9.45
C PHE A 53 -2.21 -2.78 -9.98
N ALA A 54 -2.96 -1.68 -10.11
CA ALA A 54 -4.29 -1.70 -10.69
C ALA A 54 -4.57 -0.45 -11.52
N GLY A 55 -5.77 0.14 -11.39
CA GLY A 55 -6.23 1.23 -12.26
C GLY A 55 -6.87 0.68 -13.53
N VAL A 56 -6.42 1.17 -14.69
CA VAL A 56 -6.99 0.82 -16.01
C VAL A 56 -6.87 -0.69 -16.28
N ASP A 57 -5.76 -1.32 -15.86
CA ASP A 57 -5.54 -2.76 -16.00
C ASP A 57 -6.69 -3.57 -15.37
N ARG A 58 -7.15 -3.17 -14.17
CA ARG A 58 -8.28 -3.82 -13.48
C ARG A 58 -9.60 -3.64 -14.23
N ALA A 59 -9.83 -2.47 -14.83
CA ALA A 59 -11.03 -2.24 -15.63
C ALA A 59 -11.05 -3.16 -16.87
N ILE A 60 -9.91 -3.30 -17.54
CA ILE A 60 -9.76 -4.20 -18.69
C ILE A 60 -10.00 -5.65 -18.28
N ARG A 61 -9.38 -6.12 -17.18
CA ARG A 61 -9.60 -7.49 -16.70
C ARG A 61 -11.06 -7.77 -16.37
N ARG A 62 -11.74 -6.87 -15.65
CA ARG A 62 -13.15 -7.03 -15.30
C ARG A 62 -14.07 -7.07 -16.53
N LYS A 63 -13.75 -6.30 -17.57
CA LYS A 63 -14.60 -6.19 -18.78
C LYS A 63 -14.31 -7.30 -19.80
N LEU A 64 -13.05 -7.67 -19.98
CA LEU A 64 -12.60 -8.55 -21.06
C LEU A 64 -12.07 -9.92 -20.59
N GLY A 65 -11.93 -10.14 -19.27
CA GLY A 65 -11.42 -11.40 -18.72
C GLY A 65 -9.93 -11.67 -18.99
N THR A 66 -9.17 -10.66 -19.43
CA THR A 66 -7.72 -10.77 -19.72
C THR A 66 -6.88 -10.20 -18.58
N TRP A 67 -5.65 -10.69 -18.44
CA TRP A 67 -4.67 -10.09 -17.53
C TRP A 67 -3.83 -9.03 -18.24
N LYS A 68 -3.33 -8.07 -17.46
CA LYS A 68 -2.39 -7.03 -17.87
C LYS A 68 -1.20 -7.02 -16.92
N PHE A 69 -0.07 -6.49 -17.39
CA PHE A 69 1.22 -6.69 -16.74
C PHE A 69 1.25 -6.25 -15.27
N ALA A 70 0.59 -5.13 -14.90
CA ALA A 70 0.61 -4.66 -13.52
C ALA A 70 -0.16 -5.62 -12.58
N GLU A 71 -1.33 -6.12 -12.99
CA GLU A 71 -2.07 -7.12 -12.21
C GLU A 71 -1.32 -8.48 -12.19
N LEU A 72 -0.59 -8.85 -13.25
CA LEU A 72 0.24 -10.06 -13.24
C LEU A 72 1.39 -9.97 -12.22
N VAL A 73 2.08 -8.83 -12.15
CA VAL A 73 3.11 -8.57 -11.13
C VAL A 73 2.52 -8.66 -9.72
N ALA A 74 1.30 -8.16 -9.51
CA ALA A 74 0.61 -8.32 -8.24
C ALA A 74 0.30 -9.79 -7.92
N GLU A 75 -0.05 -10.63 -8.90
CA GLU A 75 -0.20 -12.07 -8.69
C GLU A 75 1.13 -12.75 -8.34
N VAL A 76 2.25 -12.32 -8.96
CA VAL A 76 3.59 -12.81 -8.59
C VAL A 76 3.92 -12.44 -7.14
N TYR A 77 3.70 -11.21 -6.70
CA TYR A 77 3.93 -10.88 -5.28
C TYR A 77 3.03 -11.67 -4.32
N ARG A 78 1.82 -12.05 -4.75
CA ARG A 78 0.91 -12.87 -3.92
C ARG A 78 1.38 -14.30 -3.72
N THR A 79 2.33 -14.80 -4.51
CA THR A 79 2.98 -16.10 -4.21
C THR A 79 3.77 -16.04 -2.90
N PHE A 80 4.08 -14.83 -2.41
CA PHE A 80 4.67 -14.58 -1.09
C PHE A 80 3.62 -14.12 -0.05
N GLY A 81 2.33 -14.19 -0.36
CA GLY A 81 1.21 -13.74 0.47
C GLY A 81 0.58 -12.41 0.03
N GLN A 82 -0.71 -12.20 0.36
CA GLN A 82 -1.43 -10.98 0.00
C GLN A 82 -0.77 -9.72 0.59
N GLY A 83 -0.32 -9.80 1.84
CA GLY A 83 0.37 -8.70 2.51
C GLY A 83 1.66 -8.28 1.81
N THR A 84 2.42 -9.21 1.20
CA THR A 84 3.64 -8.88 0.45
C THR A 84 3.34 -8.00 -0.76
N LYS A 85 2.31 -8.34 -1.53
CA LYS A 85 1.80 -7.51 -2.63
C LYS A 85 1.37 -6.14 -2.12
N VAL A 86 0.62 -6.09 -1.02
CA VAL A 86 0.15 -4.82 -0.42
C VAL A 86 1.34 -3.94 -0.03
N CYS A 87 2.36 -4.49 0.64
CA CYS A 87 3.56 -3.74 1.00
C CYS A 87 4.25 -3.11 -0.21
N ALA A 88 4.47 -3.86 -1.29
CA ALA A 88 5.04 -3.32 -2.51
C ALA A 88 4.14 -2.22 -3.13
N GLU A 89 2.82 -2.47 -3.22
CA GLU A 89 1.87 -1.55 -3.82
C GLU A 89 1.81 -0.20 -3.08
N ILE A 90 1.71 -0.23 -1.75
CA ILE A 90 1.59 1.02 -0.95
C ILE A 90 2.89 1.82 -0.92
N VAL A 91 4.05 1.17 -1.05
CA VAL A 91 5.34 1.88 -1.16
C VAL A 91 5.42 2.64 -2.47
N LEU A 92 5.06 2.03 -3.59
CA LEU A 92 5.01 2.71 -4.89
C LEU A 92 4.04 3.90 -4.85
N MET A 93 2.84 3.70 -4.30
CA MET A 93 1.83 4.77 -4.15
C MET A 93 2.37 5.92 -3.28
N ALA A 94 3.01 5.62 -2.16
CA ALA A 94 3.56 6.63 -1.27
C ALA A 94 4.76 7.37 -1.87
N ALA A 95 5.61 6.68 -2.62
CA ALA A 95 6.74 7.27 -3.33
C ALA A 95 6.26 8.23 -4.44
N ASP A 96 5.28 7.81 -5.23
CA ASP A 96 4.69 8.66 -6.28
C ASP A 96 4.00 9.91 -5.73
N ALA A 97 3.49 9.85 -4.50
CA ALA A 97 2.92 10.99 -3.80
C ALA A 97 3.96 11.89 -3.10
N GLY A 98 5.26 11.55 -3.15
CA GLY A 98 6.32 12.26 -2.43
C GLY A 98 6.22 12.15 -0.91
N LEU A 99 5.51 11.14 -0.40
CA LEU A 99 5.25 10.97 1.03
C LEU A 99 6.33 10.15 1.74
N ILE A 100 7.21 9.46 1.02
CA ILE A 100 8.35 8.73 1.57
C ILE A 100 9.62 9.09 0.80
N PRO A 101 10.81 9.00 1.44
CA PRO A 101 12.08 9.16 0.74
C PRO A 101 12.30 8.05 -0.29
N ILE A 102 13.12 8.34 -1.31
CA ILE A 102 13.55 7.37 -2.34
C ILE A 102 14.97 6.84 -2.07
N ASP A 103 15.73 7.56 -1.24
CA ASP A 103 17.13 7.33 -0.91
C ASP A 103 17.34 6.60 0.43
N GLN A 104 16.25 6.21 1.09
CA GLN A 104 16.26 5.50 2.37
C GLN A 104 15.28 4.34 2.37
N ASP A 105 15.65 3.27 3.06
CA ASP A 105 14.77 2.13 3.26
C ASP A 105 13.56 2.49 4.15
N VAL A 106 12.41 1.91 3.84
CA VAL A 106 11.17 2.07 4.60
C VAL A 106 10.65 0.75 5.12
N LEU A 107 9.91 0.80 6.23
CA LEU A 107 9.12 -0.34 6.71
C LEU A 107 7.69 -0.21 6.17
N ALA A 108 7.28 -1.18 5.36
CA ALA A 108 5.93 -1.29 4.83
C ALA A 108 5.14 -2.37 5.60
N VAL A 109 3.96 -1.99 6.06
CA VAL A 109 3.05 -2.87 6.81
C VAL A 109 1.79 -3.11 5.99
N GLY A 110 1.53 -4.37 5.66
CA GLY A 110 0.40 -4.82 4.86
C GLY A 110 -0.32 -6.00 5.50
N GLY A 111 -1.39 -6.47 4.87
CA GLY A 111 -2.21 -7.55 5.43
C GLY A 111 -3.05 -8.30 4.41
N THR A 112 -3.63 -9.41 4.87
CA THR A 112 -4.56 -10.24 4.11
C THR A 112 -6.00 -9.94 4.52
N GLY A 113 -6.82 -9.44 3.59
CA GLY A 113 -8.24 -9.14 3.82
C GLY A 113 -8.48 -7.95 4.75
N ARG A 114 -8.20 -8.10 6.05
CA ARG A 114 -8.31 -7.04 7.06
C ARG A 114 -7.15 -7.12 8.06
N GLY A 115 -6.78 -5.96 8.61
CA GLY A 115 -5.68 -5.87 9.57
C GLY A 115 -4.31 -5.86 8.88
N ALA A 116 -3.29 -6.29 9.62
CA ALA A 116 -1.91 -6.36 9.15
C ALA A 116 -1.28 -7.66 9.64
N ASP A 117 -0.63 -8.39 8.74
CA ASP A 117 0.02 -9.67 8.99
C ASP A 117 1.41 -9.78 8.36
N THR A 118 1.81 -8.77 7.56
CA THR A 118 3.02 -8.80 6.76
C THR A 118 3.78 -7.50 6.91
N VAL A 119 5.10 -7.59 7.12
CA VAL A 119 6.00 -6.44 7.23
C VAL A 119 7.26 -6.69 6.42
N TRP A 120 7.60 -5.71 5.57
CA TRP A 120 8.82 -5.73 4.76
C TRP A 120 9.63 -4.45 4.96
N GLN A 121 10.94 -4.57 5.00
CA GLN A 121 11.87 -3.49 4.72
C GLN A 121 12.07 -3.40 3.20
N ILE A 122 11.90 -2.21 2.63
CA ILE A 122 11.87 -1.99 1.18
C ILE A 122 12.72 -0.77 0.84
N SER A 123 13.57 -0.87 -0.19
CA SER A 123 14.13 0.33 -0.85
C SER A 123 13.10 0.83 -1.86
N PRO A 124 12.51 2.02 -1.65
CA PRO A 124 11.42 2.52 -2.48
C PRO A 124 11.85 2.83 -3.92
N ALA A 125 10.88 2.80 -4.83
CA ALA A 125 10.99 3.32 -6.19
C ALA A 125 9.68 4.01 -6.55
N ASN A 126 9.72 4.95 -7.51
CA ASN A 126 8.50 5.43 -8.15
C ASN A 126 7.95 4.37 -9.09
N SER A 127 6.64 4.38 -9.35
CA SER A 127 6.00 3.34 -10.19
C SER A 127 6.55 3.30 -11.62
N PHE A 128 6.95 4.45 -12.19
CA PHE A 128 7.58 4.51 -13.52
C PHE A 128 8.99 3.90 -13.56
N ASN A 129 9.64 3.73 -12.41
CA ASN A 129 10.91 3.05 -12.22
C ASN A 129 10.73 1.77 -11.38
N PHE A 130 9.58 1.09 -11.49
CA PHE A 130 9.22 -0.06 -10.65
C PHE A 130 10.32 -1.12 -10.50
N LEU A 131 11.11 -1.37 -11.56
CA LEU A 131 12.17 -2.38 -11.53
C LEU A 131 13.34 -2.04 -10.57
N ASP A 132 13.41 -0.81 -10.08
CA ASP A 132 14.36 -0.38 -9.05
C ASP A 132 13.87 -0.66 -7.62
N LEU A 133 12.59 -1.03 -7.43
CA LEU A 133 12.03 -1.39 -6.13
C LEU A 133 12.71 -2.65 -5.58
N LYS A 134 13.24 -2.60 -4.35
CA LYS A 134 13.90 -3.75 -3.73
C LYS A 134 13.18 -4.20 -2.47
N MET A 135 12.71 -5.44 -2.48
CA MET A 135 12.15 -6.12 -1.31
C MET A 135 13.29 -6.68 -0.45
N ASN A 136 13.87 -5.88 0.44
CA ASN A 136 15.13 -6.20 1.12
C ASN A 136 14.99 -7.31 2.16
N LYS A 137 14.07 -7.14 3.12
CA LYS A 137 13.94 -8.07 4.25
C LYS A 137 12.48 -8.25 4.65
N CYS A 138 12.01 -9.49 4.67
CA CYS A 138 10.73 -9.85 5.28
C CYS A 138 10.90 -9.94 6.80
N LEU A 139 10.22 -9.09 7.56
CA LEU A 139 10.27 -9.11 9.03
C LEU A 139 9.20 -10.02 9.62
N CYS A 140 8.03 -10.06 8.98
CA CYS A 140 6.92 -10.89 9.39
C CYS A 140 6.06 -11.19 8.16
N LYS A 141 5.59 -12.42 8.02
CA LYS A 141 4.50 -12.80 7.11
C LYS A 141 3.91 -14.12 7.60
N PRO A 142 2.67 -14.47 7.20
CA PRO A 142 2.15 -15.81 7.45
C PRO A 142 2.97 -16.92 6.75
N ILE A 143 2.95 -18.13 7.32
CA ILE A 143 3.81 -19.28 6.92
C ILE A 143 3.10 -20.26 5.96
N PHE A 144 1.83 -20.03 5.63
CA PHE A 144 1.03 -20.97 4.82
C PHE A 144 1.69 -21.40 3.50
#